data_AF-A0A954QZR8-F1
#
_entry.id   AF-A0A954QZR8-F1
#
_cell.length_a   1.000
_cell.length_b   1.000
_cell.length_c   1.000
_cell.angle_alpha   90.00
_cell.angle_beta   90.00
_cell.angle_gamma   90.00
#
_symmetry.space_group_name_H-M   'P 1'
#
loop_
_entity.id
_entity.type
_entity.pdbx_description
1 polymer ?
#
loop_
_entity_poly.entity_id
_entity_poly.type
_entity_poly.pdbx_seq_one_letter_code
_entity_poly.pdbx_strand_id
1 'polypeptide(L)' 'MPNVDPSSITLKMMRESLYVAVVCDALDSVGCTHCSPRVTLSPRTVDRLLVGRCKTTLWADMYHVDPRPYELE' A
#
# COMPACT_ATOMS: atom_id res chain seq x y z
N MET A 1 25.96 14.84 1.51
CA MET A 1 25.06 13.98 0.71
C MET A 1 25.15 12.60 1.34
N PRO A 2 24.04 11.97 1.79
CA PRO A 2 24.15 10.61 2.29
C PRO A 2 24.64 9.71 1.15
N ASN A 3 25.63 8.86 1.46
CA ASN A 3 26.16 7.87 0.53
C ASN A 3 25.02 6.89 0.23
N VAL A 4 24.40 6.99 -0.94
CA VAL A 4 23.36 6.06 -1.37
C VAL A 4 24.09 4.83 -1.90
N ASP A 5 24.05 3.73 -1.15
CA ASP A 5 24.60 2.47 -1.63
C ASP A 5 23.97 2.12 -2.98
N PRO A 6 24.75 1.76 -4.03
CA PRO A 6 24.21 1.47 -5.36
C PRO A 6 23.28 0.24 -5.38
N SER A 7 23.30 -0.58 -4.32
CA SER A 7 22.36 -1.68 -4.10
C SER A 7 21.03 -1.26 -3.47
N SER A 8 20.89 0.00 -3.03
CA SER A 8 19.67 0.47 -2.36
C SER A 8 18.60 0.91 -3.37
N ILE A 9 17.44 0.26 -3.31
CA ILE A 9 16.27 0.62 -4.13
C ILE A 9 15.45 1.67 -3.38
N THR A 10 15.33 2.86 -3.96
CA THR A 10 14.54 3.96 -3.37
C THR A 10 13.09 3.96 -3.87
N LEU A 11 12.17 4.54 -3.08
CA LEU A 11 10.77 4.70 -3.50
C LEU A 11 10.62 5.54 -4.78
N LYS A 12 11.54 6.50 -5.02
CA LYS A 12 11.53 7.30 -6.24
C LYS A 12 11.84 6.42 -7.45
N MET A 13 12.90 5.61 -7.37
CA MET A 13 13.26 4.65 -8.43
C MET A 13 12.13 3.66 -8.70
N MET A 14 11.46 3.17 -7.65
CA MET A 14 10.33 2.27 -7.82
C MET A 14 9.18 2.91 -8.61
N ARG A 15 8.86 4.20 -8.38
CA ARG A 15 7.81 4.91 -9.12
C ARG A 15 8.16 5.12 -10.59
N GLU A 16 9.44 5.28 -10.90
CA GLU A 16 9.93 5.59 -12.25
C GLU A 16 10.14 4.31 -13.09
N SER A 17 10.45 3.19 -12.45
CA SER A 17 10.97 2.00 -13.16
C SER A 17 10.18 0.71 -12.97
N LEU A 18 9.26 0.61 -11.99
CA LEU A 18 8.52 -0.64 -11.76
C LEU A 18 7.14 -0.63 -12.42
N TYR A 19 6.77 -1.80 -12.97
CA TYR A 19 5.45 -2.11 -13.48
C TYR A 19 4.83 -3.23 -12.63
N VAL A 20 3.56 -3.07 -12.26
CA VAL A 20 2.87 -4.02 -11.35
C VAL A 20 2.91 -5.45 -11.89
N ALA A 21 2.70 -5.65 -13.20
CA ALA A 21 2.75 -6.98 -13.81
C ALA A 21 4.11 -7.68 -13.62
N VAL A 22 5.22 -6.97 -13.85
CA VAL A 22 6.57 -7.53 -13.67
C VAL A 22 6.86 -7.83 -12.20
N VAL A 23 6.35 -7.00 -11.29
CA VAL A 23 6.45 -7.27 -9.84
C VAL A 23 5.67 -8.53 -9.48
N CYS A 24 4.47 -8.73 -10.03
CA CYS A 24 3.70 -9.97 -9.85
C CYS A 24 4.47 -11.19 -10.37
N ASP A 25 5.00 -11.14 -11.59
CA ASP A 25 5.78 -12.25 -12.15
C ASP A 25 7.00 -12.60 -11.27
N ALA A 26 7.70 -11.57 -10.77
CA ALA A 26 8.83 -11.77 -9.86
C ALA A 26 8.39 -12.38 -8.52
N LEU A 27 7.26 -11.94 -7.95
CA LEU A 27 6.70 -12.51 -6.73
C LEU A 27 6.25 -13.96 -6.93
N ASP A 28 5.63 -14.27 -8.07
CA ASP A 28 5.23 -15.61 -8.43
C ASP A 28 6.45 -16.54 -8.53
N SER A 29 7.56 -16.05 -9.09
CA SER A 29 8.81 -16.81 -9.20
C SER A 29 9.42 -17.20 -7.84
N VAL A 30 9.12 -16.45 -6.77
CA VAL A 30 9.57 -16.74 -5.40
C VAL A 30 8.47 -17.40 -4.55
N GLY A 31 7.35 -17.80 -5.16
CA GLY A 31 6.24 -18.50 -4.50
C GLY A 31 5.23 -17.59 -3.80
N CYS A 32 5.31 -16.28 -4.00
CA CYS A 32 4.43 -15.27 -3.39
C CYS A 32 3.26 -14.89 -4.31
N THR A 33 2.30 -15.81 -4.49
CA THR A 33 1.25 -15.66 -5.52
C THR A 33 -0.02 -14.93 -5.06
N HIS A 34 -0.15 -14.65 -3.76
CA HIS A 34 -1.36 -14.05 -3.17
C HIS A 34 -1.17 -12.58 -2.76
N CYS A 35 -0.28 -11.86 -3.44
CA CYS A 35 0.08 -10.48 -3.10
C CYS A 35 -0.81 -9.41 -3.77
N SER A 36 -1.81 -9.81 -4.58
CA SER A 36 -2.78 -8.90 -5.18
C SER A 36 -4.15 -9.02 -4.49
N PRO A 37 -4.80 -7.90 -4.11
CA PRO A 37 -6.15 -7.93 -3.54
C PRO A 37 -7.15 -8.59 -4.51
N ARG A 38 -8.03 -9.45 -3.98
CA ARG A 38 -9.13 -10.07 -4.75
C ARG A 38 -10.34 -9.14 -4.92
N VAL A 39 -10.11 -7.84 -4.80
CA VAL A 39 -11.13 -6.79 -4.90
C VAL A 39 -10.57 -5.65 -5.74
N THR A 40 -11.42 -5.09 -6.60
CA THR A 40 -11.06 -3.94 -7.42
C THR A 40 -10.91 -2.69 -6.56
N LEU A 41 -9.73 -2.07 -6.59
CA LEU A 41 -9.48 -0.77 -5.97
C LEU A 41 -9.55 0.33 -7.02
N SER A 42 -10.73 0.91 -7.23
CA SER A 42 -10.92 1.98 -8.22
C SER A 42 -10.26 3.29 -7.75
N PRO A 43 -9.44 3.94 -8.59
CA PRO A 43 -8.84 5.22 -8.25
C PRO A 43 -9.93 6.29 -8.08
N ARG A 44 -9.90 7.00 -6.94
CA ARG A 44 -10.86 8.09 -6.66
C ARG A 44 -10.29 9.50 -6.87
N THR A 45 -8.97 9.64 -6.83
CA THR A 45 -8.32 10.96 -6.81
C THR A 45 -7.21 11.10 -7.83
N VAL A 46 -6.43 10.04 -8.06
CA VAL A 46 -5.28 10.07 -8.97
C VAL A 46 -5.30 8.86 -9.88
N ASP A 47 -4.97 9.08 -11.14
CA ASP A 47 -4.81 8.03 -12.15
C ASP A 47 -3.32 7.84 -12.46
N ARG A 48 -2.56 7.39 -11.46
CA ARG A 48 -1.13 7.11 -11.58
C ARG A 48 -0.70 6.00 -10.62
N LEU A 49 0.44 5.38 -10.91
CA LEU A 49 1.05 4.39 -10.04
C LEU A 49 1.34 4.97 -8.63
N LEU A 50 0.91 4.25 -7.61
CA LEU A 50 1.18 4.57 -6.21
C LEU A 50 2.22 3.61 -5.62
N VAL A 51 3.30 4.17 -5.09
CA VAL A 51 4.36 3.42 -4.38
C VAL A 51 4.71 4.14 -3.09
N GLY A 52 4.78 3.39 -1.99
CA GLY A 52 5.09 3.91 -0.66
C GLY A 52 5.15 2.82 0.39
N ARG A 53 5.34 3.23 1.64
CA ARG A 53 5.24 2.34 2.79
C ARG A 53 3.78 2.22 3.23
N CYS A 54 3.32 1.00 3.49
CA CYS A 54 1.97 0.77 4.00
C CYS A 54 1.87 1.27 5.44
N LYS A 55 0.84 2.06 5.73
CA LYS A 55 0.36 2.31 7.09
C LYS A 55 -0.92 1.51 7.28
N THR A 56 -0.85 0.47 8.10
CA THR A 56 -1.97 -0.46 8.30
C THR A 56 -2.80 -0.03 9.50
N THR A 57 -4.12 -0.11 9.36
CA THR A 57 -5.08 0.11 10.44
C THR A 57 -6.19 -0.92 10.32
N LEU A 58 -6.67 -1.42 11.46
CA LEU A 58 -7.80 -2.34 11.55
C LEU A 58 -8.97 -1.60 12.20
N TRP A 59 -10.17 -1.74 11.62
CA TRP A 59 -11.41 -1.16 12.11
C TRP A 59 -12.51 -2.21 12.07
N ALA A 60 -13.47 -2.07 12.97
CA ALA A 60 -14.70 -2.86 12.99
C ALA A 60 -15.86 -1.94 13.35
N ASP A 61 -17.06 -2.30 12.90
CA ASP A 61 -18.26 -1.54 13.23
C ASP A 61 -18.54 -1.61 14.74
N MET A 62 -18.91 -0.48 15.33
CA MET A 62 -19.26 -0.40 16.74
C MET A 62 -20.72 -0.84 16.91
N TYR A 63 -20.97 -1.88 17.71
CA TYR A 63 -22.31 -2.45 17.86
C TYR A 63 -23.31 -1.55 18.60
N HIS A 64 -22.81 -0.71 19.53
CA HIS A 64 -23.62 0.30 20.21
C HIS A 64 -23.12 1.70 19.85
N VAL A 65 -24.03 2.53 19.37
CA VAL A 65 -23.81 3.97 19.25
C VAL A 65 -24.01 4.57 20.64
N ASP A 66 -22.93 5.14 21.21
CA ASP A 66 -23.07 5.98 22.40
C ASP A 66 -23.91 7.22 22.01
N PRO A 67 -25.02 7.52 22.70
CA PRO A 67 -25.81 8.71 22.40
C PRO A 67 -25.05 10.02 22.62
N ARG A 68 -23.92 10.01 23.36
CA ARG A 68 -23.18 11.21 23.77
C ARG A 68 -21.65 11.03 23.62
N PRO A 69 -21.16 10.82 22.38
CA PRO A 69 -19.77 10.39 22.12
C PRO A 69 -18.68 11.41 22.45
N TYR A 70 -19.04 12.67 22.73
CA TYR A 70 -18.10 13.79 22.91
C TYR A 70 -18.20 14.47 24.29
N GLU A 71 -18.95 13.92 25.26
CA GLU A 71 -19.09 14.55 26.58
C GLU A 71 -17.88 14.37 27.51
N LEU A 72 -16.89 13.58 27.11
CA LEU A 72 -15.70 13.23 27.90
C LEU A 72 -14.37 13.71 27.28
N GLU A 73 -14.43 14.49 26.18
CA GLU A 73 -13.26 15.15 25.56
C GLU A 73 -13.03 16.57 26.10
#